data_AF-G0MEZ6-F1
#
_entry.id   AF-G0MEZ6-F1
#
_cell.length_a   1.000
_cell.length_b   1.000
_cell.length_c   1.000
_cell.angle_alpha   90.00
_cell.angle_beta   90.00
_cell.angle_gamma   90.00
#
_symmetry.space_group_name_H-M   'P 1'
#
loop_
_entity.id
_entity.type
_entity.pdbx_description
1 polymer ?
#
loop_
_entity_poly.entity_id
_entity_poly.type
_entity_poly.pdbx_seq_one_letter_code
_entity_poly.pdbx_strand_id
1 'polypeptide(L)'
;MQCPALTSLVHKSKCAEAPLFISSLICVSNPYDFIRTFKCERPRDRNVCAVTGRPARYRDPVTGLPYSSAYAFKVIRDRYHKHLRTMRGNEEVSSYLNSLKALPTPPLSPRVSNVPGSVATPSRAPSNLATSSMRA
;
A
#
# COMPACT_ATOMS: atom_id res chain seq x y z
N MET A 1 -18.33 -42.62 5.82
CA MET A 1 -16.96 -43.14 5.73
C MET A 1 -16.49 -42.87 4.31
N GLN A 2 -15.54 -42.01 3.98
CA GLN A 2 -14.57 -41.20 4.70
C GLN A 2 -14.03 -40.23 3.62
N CYS A 3 -13.80 -38.96 3.94
CA CYS A 3 -12.92 -38.11 3.13
C CYS A 3 -11.48 -38.66 3.18
N PRO A 4 -10.65 -38.34 2.17
CA PRO A 4 -9.41 -37.65 2.55
C PRO A 4 -9.02 -36.47 1.65
N ALA A 5 -8.67 -35.38 2.36
CA ALA A 5 -7.54 -34.47 2.16
C ALA A 5 -7.21 -33.92 0.75
N LEU A 6 -7.52 -32.63 0.59
CA LEU A 6 -6.56 -31.56 0.29
C LEU A 6 -5.18 -31.96 -0.27
N THR A 7 -4.90 -31.59 -1.51
CA THR A 7 -3.65 -30.86 -1.82
C THR A 7 -3.93 -29.78 -2.86
N SER A 8 -3.77 -28.54 -2.40
CA SER A 8 -3.61 -27.34 -3.20
C SER A 8 -2.28 -27.41 -3.96
N LEU A 9 -2.31 -27.43 -5.30
CA LEU A 9 -1.18 -26.93 -6.07
C LEU A 9 -1.55 -25.55 -6.61
N VAL A 10 -1.18 -24.58 -5.79
CA VAL A 10 -1.01 -23.17 -6.12
C VAL A 10 -0.38 -23.06 -7.50
N HIS A 11 -1.06 -22.34 -8.40
CA HIS A 11 -0.50 -21.84 -9.65
C HIS A 11 0.85 -21.18 -9.34
N LYS A 12 1.94 -21.88 -9.67
CA LYS A 12 3.29 -21.33 -9.64
C LYS A 12 3.36 -20.18 -10.63
N SER A 13 3.73 -19.04 -10.10
CA SER A 13 4.23 -17.87 -10.82
C SER A 13 5.28 -18.27 -11.85
N LYS A 14 4.86 -18.35 -13.12
CA LYS A 14 5.77 -18.32 -14.26
C LYS A 14 6.31 -16.89 -14.42
N CYS A 15 7.37 -16.59 -13.65
CA CYS A 15 8.35 -15.56 -14.02
C CYS A 15 9.65 -16.28 -14.40
N ALA A 16 9.56 -17.14 -15.40
CA ALA A 16 10.71 -17.84 -15.96
C ALA A 16 10.37 -18.26 -17.39
N GLU A 17 10.28 -17.28 -18.28
CA GLU A 17 10.53 -17.54 -19.69
C GLU A 17 11.44 -16.43 -20.20
N ALA A 18 12.73 -16.63 -19.94
CA ALA A 18 13.78 -15.92 -20.63
C ALA A 18 13.91 -16.57 -22.01
N PRO A 19 13.69 -15.86 -23.13
CA PRO A 19 14.23 -16.33 -24.39
C PRO A 19 15.75 -16.22 -24.28
N LEU A 20 16.39 -17.39 -24.28
CA LEU A 20 17.80 -17.55 -24.51
C LEU A 20 18.16 -16.88 -25.83
N PHE A 21 18.82 -15.73 -25.77
CA PHE A 21 19.77 -15.34 -26.81
C PHE A 21 21.09 -15.01 -26.13
N ILE A 22 21.77 -16.08 -25.74
CA ILE A 22 23.17 -16.07 -25.36
C ILE A 22 23.94 -15.71 -26.63
N SER A 23 24.55 -14.54 -26.64
CA SER A 23 25.83 -14.41 -27.29
C SER A 23 26.73 -13.55 -26.41
N SER A 24 27.45 -14.26 -25.55
CA SER A 24 28.89 -14.10 -25.37
C SER A 24 29.42 -12.70 -25.72
N LEU A 25 29.30 -11.74 -24.83
CA LEU A 25 30.32 -10.72 -24.68
C LEU A 25 30.48 -10.39 -23.19
N ILE A 26 31.39 -11.18 -22.64
CA ILE A 26 32.15 -10.96 -21.43
C ILE A 26 32.62 -9.49 -21.41
N CYS A 27 32.06 -8.65 -20.53
CA CYS A 27 32.71 -7.40 -20.12
C CYS A 27 33.91 -7.77 -19.23
N VAL A 28 35.01 -8.22 -19.84
CA VAL A 28 36.32 -8.31 -19.19
C VAL A 28 37.30 -7.55 -20.06
N SER A 29 37.40 -6.26 -19.78
CA SER A 29 38.60 -5.48 -20.02
C SER A 29 38.96 -4.75 -18.73
N ASN A 30 39.13 -5.50 -17.63
CA ASN A 30 40.01 -5.08 -16.54
C ASN A 30 40.48 -6.29 -15.71
N PRO A 31 41.78 -6.61 -15.68
CA PRO A 31 42.34 -7.74 -14.93
C PRO A 31 42.54 -7.48 -13.43
N TYR A 32 42.17 -6.30 -12.93
CA TYR A 32 42.13 -5.98 -11.49
C TYR A 32 40.77 -5.38 -11.14
N ASP A 33 39.78 -6.23 -10.94
CA ASP A 33 38.78 -5.94 -9.93
C ASP A 33 38.28 -7.26 -9.36
N PHE A 34 38.37 -7.33 -8.04
CA PHE A 34 37.74 -8.32 -7.19
C PHE A 34 36.23 -8.28 -7.46
N ILE A 35 35.76 -9.00 -8.47
CA ILE A 35 34.35 -9.07 -8.85
C ILE A 35 33.62 -9.83 -7.73
N ARG A 36 33.21 -9.10 -6.70
CA ARG A 36 32.13 -9.51 -5.82
C ARG A 36 30.96 -9.82 -6.73
N THR A 37 30.63 -11.09 -6.90
CA THR A 37 29.31 -11.50 -7.36
C THR A 37 28.30 -10.83 -6.43
N PHE A 38 27.70 -9.72 -6.89
CA PHE A 38 26.49 -9.21 -6.32
C PHE A 38 25.47 -10.31 -6.53
N LYS A 39 25.26 -11.15 -5.50
CA LYS A 39 24.07 -11.99 -5.47
C LYS A 39 22.92 -11.02 -5.72
N CYS A 40 22.23 -11.15 -6.85
CA CYS A 40 20.91 -10.57 -7.01
C CYS A 40 20.04 -11.24 -5.95
N GLU A 41 20.12 -10.75 -4.71
CA GLU A 41 19.15 -11.06 -3.68
C GLU A 41 17.81 -10.76 -4.33
N ARG A 42 17.00 -11.81 -4.50
CA ARG A 42 15.63 -11.68 -5.01
C ARG A 42 15.03 -10.45 -4.32
N PRO A 43 14.45 -9.50 -5.08
CA PRO A 43 13.91 -8.28 -4.48
C PRO A 43 13.00 -8.72 -3.34
N ARG A 44 13.40 -8.39 -2.09
CA ARG A 44 12.65 -8.78 -0.90
C ARG A 44 11.22 -8.35 -1.14
N ASP A 45 10.26 -9.28 -1.06
CA ASP A 45 8.85 -8.99 -1.30
C ASP A 45 8.44 -7.84 -0.37
N ARG A 46 8.41 -6.63 -0.94
CA ARG A 46 8.08 -5.44 -0.18
C ARG A 46 6.61 -5.59 0.14
N ASN A 47 6.25 -5.70 1.42
CA ASN A 47 4.85 -5.71 1.82
C ASN A 47 4.22 -4.40 1.32
N VAL A 48 3.35 -4.48 0.32
CA VAL A 48 2.65 -3.31 -0.25
C VAL A 48 1.25 -3.23 0.37
N CYS A 49 0.82 -2.04 0.76
CA CYS A 49 -0.50 -1.81 1.33
C CYS A 49 -1.60 -2.17 0.32
N ALA A 50 -2.54 -3.02 0.74
CA ALA A 50 -3.64 -3.49 -0.11
C ALA A 50 -4.59 -2.38 -0.60
N VAL A 51 -4.64 -1.23 0.09
CA VAL A 51 -5.53 -0.11 -0.26
C VAL A 51 -4.79 0.95 -1.09
N THR A 52 -3.56 1.29 -0.70
CA THR A 52 -2.87 2.50 -1.22
C THR A 52 -1.69 2.20 -2.14
N GLY A 53 -1.23 0.95 -2.24
CA GLY A 53 -0.02 0.62 -3.02
C GLY A 53 1.29 1.14 -2.40
N ARG A 54 1.25 1.81 -1.24
CA ARG A 54 2.43 2.31 -0.52
C ARG A 54 3.10 1.17 0.27
N PRO A 55 4.41 1.24 0.57
CA PRO A 55 5.04 0.27 1.45
C PRO A 55 4.30 0.19 2.80
N ALA A 56 3.94 -1.01 3.20
CA ALA A 56 3.19 -1.28 4.42
C ALA A 56 4.11 -1.34 5.63
N ARG A 57 3.66 -0.74 6.73
CA ARG A 57 4.36 -0.75 8.02
C ARG A 57 3.84 -1.85 8.96
N TYR A 58 2.57 -2.25 8.79
CA TYR A 58 1.86 -3.14 9.71
C TYR A 58 1.03 -4.18 8.93
N ARG A 59 0.61 -5.23 9.64
CA ARG A 59 -0.34 -6.25 9.16
C ARG A 59 -1.54 -6.31 10.11
N ASP A 60 -2.71 -6.50 9.55
CA ASP A 60 -3.93 -6.67 10.33
C ASP A 60 -3.99 -8.07 10.95
N PRO A 61 -4.16 -8.24 12.28
CA PRO A 61 -4.19 -9.55 12.92
C PRO A 61 -5.36 -10.45 12.50
N VAL A 62 -6.45 -9.88 11.99
CA VAL A 62 -7.62 -10.68 11.58
C VAL A 62 -7.57 -11.02 10.10
N THR A 63 -7.35 -10.03 9.23
CA THR A 63 -7.34 -10.28 7.78
C THR A 63 -5.97 -10.67 7.23
N GLY A 64 -4.90 -10.47 7.99
CA GLY A 64 -3.52 -10.65 7.53
C GLY A 64 -3.04 -9.61 6.51
N LEU A 65 -3.90 -8.64 6.14
CA LEU A 65 -3.60 -7.70 5.06
C LEU A 65 -2.56 -6.65 5.49
N PRO A 66 -1.55 -6.37 4.65
CA PRO A 66 -0.59 -5.30 4.89
C PRO A 66 -1.21 -3.91 4.70
N TYR A 67 -0.92 -2.98 5.62
CA TYR A 67 -1.37 -1.59 5.53
C TYR A 67 -0.32 -0.57 5.98
N SER A 68 -0.47 0.68 5.50
CA SER A 68 0.48 1.77 5.72
C SER A 68 -0.01 2.83 6.71
N SER A 69 -1.33 3.09 6.78
CA SER A 69 -1.96 4.16 7.56
C SER A 69 -3.23 3.70 8.27
N ALA A 70 -3.63 4.40 9.34
CA ALA A 70 -4.87 4.16 10.07
C ALA A 70 -6.12 4.27 9.18
N TYR A 71 -6.10 5.17 8.18
CA TYR A 71 -7.19 5.27 7.20
C TYR A 71 -7.35 3.96 6.40
N ALA A 72 -6.22 3.38 5.94
CA ALA A 72 -6.24 2.12 5.21
C ALA A 72 -6.74 0.96 6.10
N PHE A 73 -6.38 0.96 7.39
CA PHE A 73 -6.90 -0.02 8.35
C PHE A 73 -8.43 0.04 8.47
N LYS A 74 -9.00 1.24 8.57
CA LYS A 74 -10.46 1.43 8.60
C LYS A 74 -11.13 0.86 7.36
N VAL A 75 -10.62 1.21 6.17
CA VAL A 75 -11.15 0.70 4.89
C VAL A 75 -11.11 -0.83 4.82
N ILE A 76 -10.02 -1.44 5.28
CA ILE A 76 -9.86 -2.91 5.31
C ILE A 76 -10.94 -3.55 6.20
N ARG A 77 -11.12 -3.06 7.44
CA ARG A 77 -12.10 -3.62 8.38
C ARG A 77 -13.54 -3.37 7.96
N ASP A 78 -13.84 -2.21 7.38
CA ASP A 78 -15.16 -1.90 6.84
C ASP A 78 -15.53 -2.87 5.71
N ARG A 79 -14.58 -3.15 4.80
CA ARG A 79 -14.77 -4.11 3.70
C ARG A 79 -14.88 -5.54 4.21
N TYR A 80 -14.09 -5.91 5.21
CA TYR A 80 -14.18 -7.22 5.86
C TYR A 80 -15.56 -7.46 6.47
N HIS A 81 -16.08 -6.50 7.25
CA HIS A 81 -17.43 -6.61 7.82
C HIS A 81 -18.53 -6.67 6.75
N LYS A 82 -18.37 -5.94 5.64
CA LYS A 82 -19.30 -6.02 4.50
C LYS A 82 -19.28 -7.42 3.88
N HIS A 83 -18.10 -8.02 3.71
CA HIS A 83 -17.96 -9.37 3.20
C HIS A 83 -18.61 -10.41 4.14
N LEU A 84 -18.40 -10.30 5.45
CA LEU A 84 -19.04 -11.18 6.44
C LEU A 84 -20.57 -11.14 6.36
N ARG A 85 -21.17 -9.97 6.09
CA ARG A 85 -22.63 -9.85 5.89
C ARG A 85 -23.13 -10.52 4.62
N THR A 86 -22.28 -10.69 3.62
CA THR A 86 -22.63 -11.38 2.36
C THR A 86 -22.62 -12.89 2.52
N MET A 87 -21.77 -13.43 3.39
CA MET A 87 -21.69 -14.86 3.70
C MET A 87 -22.88 -15.28 4.58
N ARG A 88 -24.04 -15.58 3.96
CA ARG A 88 -25.23 -16.06 4.68
C ARG A 88 -25.07 -17.52 5.10
N GLY A 89 -25.66 -17.89 6.23
CA GLY A 89 -25.74 -19.29 6.70
C GLY A 89 -24.77 -19.69 7.81
N ASN A 90 -23.90 -18.78 8.27
CA ASN A 90 -23.01 -19.03 9.40
C ASN A 90 -23.50 -18.27 10.65
N GLU A 91 -23.99 -19.00 11.65
CA GLU A 91 -24.51 -18.41 12.90
C GLU A 91 -23.41 -17.71 13.71
N GLU A 92 -22.19 -18.26 13.70
CA GLU A 92 -21.01 -17.69 14.38
C GLU A 92 -20.69 -16.28 13.87
N VAL A 93 -20.77 -16.08 12.55
CA VAL A 93 -20.54 -14.77 11.92
C VAL A 93 -21.62 -13.78 12.34
N SER A 94 -22.87 -14.22 12.47
CA SER A 94 -23.97 -13.38 12.95
C SER A 94 -23.76 -12.93 14.40
N SER A 95 -23.37 -13.86 15.27
CA SER A 95 -23.05 -13.57 16.67
C SER A 95 -21.90 -12.55 16.79
N TYR A 96 -20.83 -12.74 16.03
CA TYR A 96 -19.72 -11.79 15.94
C TYR A 96 -20.16 -10.40 15.47
N LEU A 97 -21.02 -10.32 14.44
CA LEU A 97 -21.52 -9.04 13.96
C LEU A 97 -22.44 -8.35 14.97
N ASN A 98 -23.14 -9.10 15.83
CA ASN A 98 -23.99 -8.54 16.88
C ASN A 98 -23.17 -8.01 18.06
N SER A 99 -22.10 -8.71 18.46
CA SER A 99 -21.22 -8.23 19.53
C SER A 99 -20.55 -6.89 19.17
N LEU A 100 -20.18 -6.70 17.91
CA LEU A 100 -19.61 -5.42 17.43
C LEU A 100 -20.59 -4.23 17.51
N LYS A 101 -21.89 -4.46 17.34
CA LYS A 101 -22.91 -3.39 17.43
C LYS A 101 -23.19 -2.98 18.88
N ALA A 102 -22.89 -3.85 19.83
CA ALA A 102 -23.16 -3.62 21.25
C ALA A 102 -22.13 -2.70 21.93
N LEU A 103 -21.02 -2.36 21.26
CA LEU A 103 -20.12 -1.33 21.79
C LEU A 103 -20.74 0.05 21.57
N PRO A 104 -20.93 0.87 22.62
CA PRO A 104 -21.31 2.27 22.44
C PRO A 104 -20.20 2.92 21.62
N THR A 105 -20.50 3.29 20.38
CA THR A 105 -19.58 4.13 19.62
C THR A 105 -19.38 5.40 20.44
N PRO A 106 -18.15 5.72 20.89
CA PRO A 106 -17.90 7.00 21.52
C PRO A 106 -18.44 8.05 20.54
N PRO A 107 -19.18 9.06 21.03
CA PRO A 107 -19.72 10.10 20.16
C PRO A 107 -18.55 10.58 19.32
N LEU A 108 -18.70 10.58 17.99
CA LEU A 108 -17.71 11.17 17.10
C LEU A 108 -17.57 12.61 17.57
N SER A 109 -16.53 12.89 18.36
CA SER A 109 -16.19 14.25 18.71
C SER A 109 -16.06 14.98 17.37
N PRO A 110 -16.78 16.10 17.17
CA PRO A 110 -16.57 16.90 15.97
C PRO A 110 -15.08 17.07 15.81
N ARG A 111 -14.56 16.69 14.64
CA ARG A 111 -13.15 16.87 14.32
C ARG A 111 -12.95 18.39 14.27
N VAL A 112 -12.69 19.00 15.42
CA VAL A 112 -12.32 20.41 15.51
C VAL A 112 -11.04 20.51 14.70
N SER A 113 -11.16 21.00 13.48
CA SER A 113 -10.03 21.48 12.70
C SER A 113 -9.54 22.75 13.37
N ASN A 114 -8.96 22.63 14.56
CA ASN A 114 -8.03 23.62 15.04
C ASN A 114 -6.78 23.41 14.19
N VAL A 115 -6.80 24.05 13.03
CA VAL A 115 -5.60 24.36 12.26
C VAL A 115 -5.17 25.74 12.74
N PRO A 116 -4.33 25.87 13.78
CA PRO A 116 -3.66 27.14 14.02
C PRO A 116 -2.69 27.34 12.86
N GLY A 117 -2.97 28.35 12.02
CA GLY A 117 -2.05 28.77 10.97
C GLY A 117 -2.47 28.37 9.55
N SER A 118 -3.65 28.79 9.10
CA SER A 118 -3.73 29.25 7.71
C SER A 118 -2.91 30.54 7.62
N VAL A 119 -1.63 30.39 7.29
CA VAL A 119 -0.82 31.53 6.84
C VAL A 119 -1.53 32.11 5.63
N ALA A 120 -2.13 33.27 5.81
CA ALA A 120 -2.59 34.08 4.71
C ALA A 120 -1.37 34.33 3.81
N THR A 121 -1.41 33.82 2.59
CA THR A 121 -0.54 34.27 1.51
C THR A 121 -1.34 35.29 0.69
N PRO A 122 -1.24 36.59 0.97
CA PRO A 122 -1.75 37.59 0.05
C PRO A 122 -0.76 37.81 -1.11
N SER A 123 -1.25 37.48 -2.29
CA SER A 123 -1.05 38.18 -3.58
C SER A 123 0.39 38.50 -4.02
N ARG A 124 0.93 37.64 -4.90
CA ARG A 124 1.87 38.05 -5.94
C ARG A 124 1.13 39.00 -6.89
N ALA A 125 1.37 40.31 -6.77
CA ALA A 125 0.86 41.30 -7.69
C ALA A 125 1.49 41.12 -9.09
N PRO A 126 0.72 41.26 -10.19
CA PRO A 126 1.27 41.25 -11.53
C PRO A 126 2.03 42.53 -11.86
N SER A 127 3.04 42.36 -12.72
CA SER A 127 3.90 43.37 -13.34
C SER A 127 3.14 44.53 -13.96
N ASN A 128 3.53 45.76 -13.63
CA ASN A 128 3.25 46.92 -14.47
C ASN A 128 4.56 47.65 -14.82
N LEU A 129 4.90 47.56 -16.11
CA LEU A 129 5.81 48.44 -16.84
C LEU A 129 5.32 49.89 -16.77
N ALA A 130 6.23 50.83 -16.49
CA ALA A 130 6.20 52.26 -16.85
C ALA A 130 7.35 52.96 -16.12
N THR A 131 8.22 53.81 -16.67
CA THR A 131 8.52 54.26 -18.04
C THR A 131 9.91 54.90 -17.94
N SER A 132 10.75 54.79 -18.97
CA SER A 132 12.05 55.46 -19.05
C SER A 132 11.87 56.98 -19.07
N SER A 133 12.51 57.69 -18.14
CA SER A 133 12.80 59.12 -18.29
C SER A 133 14.26 59.27 -18.69
N MET A 134 14.50 59.38 -20.00
CA MET A 134 15.74 59.90 -20.57
C MET A 134 15.42 60.61 -21.90
N ARG A 135 15.97 61.83 -22.04
CA ARG A 135 16.03 62.72 -23.22
C ARG A 135 14.77 63.59 -23.44
N ALA A 136 14.87 64.87 -23.76
CA ALA A 136 15.96 65.67 -24.34
C ALA A 136 16.09 67.03 -23.63
#